data_AF-A0A368UJ29-F1
#
_entry.id   AF-A0A368UJ29-F1
#
_cell.length_a   1.000
_cell.length_b   1.000
_cell.length_c   1.000
_cell.angle_alpha   90.00
_cell.angle_beta   90.00
_cell.angle_gamma   90.00
#
_symmetry.space_group_name_H-M   'P 1'
#
loop_
_entity.id
_entity.type
_entity.pdbx_description
1 polymer ?
#
loop_
_entity_poly.entity_id
_entity_poly.type
_entity_poly.pdbx_seq_one_letter_code
_entity_poly.pdbx_strand_id
1 'polypeptide(L)'
;MGYIHHGRTGLRHLFRFRTATGVVKNSARSQLRTAFLSHSSPILGNNVVFFSTGDKFLHEITAEVEKDRRRERNERLRLGLDTADIDAESEQDYMGVGPLIAKLEKEMLKESAELNRYEEPTDSEDDSDEETMDDADKKVSDFEKKKDKHMDLLDKFTSAETLDDAFKWMAKIDNFENKHFRLRPEYRVIGELMNRLKVATELKDKAERPARLAGPSPRAATADAKEEAEFEKEKQKQIEEGDNADDEEEQEFDDMKEKDNVLMAKLEAIDRKLEEKLAELEYTFGRKGKALEEEIKDLAEERNELTEQKRKPLYRKGFDTRLIDMNRTCKVTKGGQVVKYTAMVACGNYNGVIGFAKAKGPAVPVALQKAYEKCFQNLHYVERHEEHTIAHAVQTSYKKTKVYLWPAPTTTGMKAGRSVEAILHLAGLKNVKSKVIGSRNPHNTVKAVFKALNAIETPRDVQEKFGRTVVEKYLL
;
A
#
# COMPACT_ATOMS: atom_id res chain seq x y z
N MET A 1 -37.99 8.09 1.43
CA MET A 1 -38.24 9.37 0.70
C MET A 1 -36.95 10.17 0.69
N GLY A 2 -36.43 10.50 -0.51
CA GLY A 2 -35.18 11.25 -0.76
C GLY A 2 -33.93 10.34 -0.74
N TYR A 3 -33.08 10.21 -1.75
CA TYR A 3 -32.90 10.91 -3.02
C TYR A 3 -32.36 9.89 -4.06
N ILE A 4 -33.16 9.59 -5.09
CA ILE A 4 -32.72 9.02 -6.36
C ILE A 4 -32.80 10.18 -7.35
N HIS A 5 -31.66 10.80 -7.66
CA HIS A 5 -31.41 11.56 -8.88
C HIS A 5 -30.12 12.34 -8.70
N HIS A 6 -29.08 11.99 -9.46
CA HIS A 6 -28.22 12.91 -10.25
C HIS A 6 -26.99 12.12 -10.73
N GLY A 7 -27.05 11.67 -11.98
CA GLY A 7 -26.01 10.86 -12.61
C GLY A 7 -26.20 10.75 -14.12
N ARG A 8 -26.51 11.88 -14.77
CA ARG A 8 -26.55 12.02 -16.23
C ARG A 8 -26.02 13.39 -16.62
N THR A 9 -24.70 13.49 -16.77
CA THR A 9 -23.99 14.48 -17.62
C THR A 9 -22.50 14.38 -17.33
N GLY A 10 -21.68 14.04 -18.32
CA GLY A 10 -20.23 14.31 -18.22
C GLY A 10 -19.23 13.29 -18.77
N LEU A 11 -19.53 12.49 -19.80
CA LEU A 11 -18.47 11.82 -20.57
C LEU A 11 -18.84 11.78 -22.06
N ARG A 12 -18.67 12.94 -22.71
CA ARG A 12 -18.47 13.08 -24.15
C ARG A 12 -17.25 13.97 -24.31
N HIS A 13 -16.05 13.39 -24.40
CA HIS A 13 -14.87 13.95 -25.06
C HIS A 13 -13.68 13.04 -24.75
N LEU A 14 -13.26 12.25 -25.73
CA LEU A 14 -11.91 11.73 -26.02
C LEU A 14 -12.11 10.39 -26.73
N PHE A 15 -12.24 10.43 -28.06
CA PHE A 15 -11.76 9.41 -29.00
C PHE A 15 -12.15 9.87 -30.42
N ARG A 16 -11.18 10.49 -31.11
CA ARG A 16 -11.22 10.78 -32.55
C ARG A 16 -9.80 10.70 -33.08
N PHE A 17 -9.70 10.27 -34.34
CA PHE A 17 -8.53 9.99 -35.19
C PHE A 17 -8.10 8.52 -35.21
N ARG A 18 -8.69 7.65 -36.05
CA ARG A 18 -8.62 7.46 -37.53
C ARG A 18 -7.30 6.87 -38.07
N THR A 19 -7.41 5.58 -38.37
CA THR A 19 -6.82 4.69 -39.38
C THR A 19 -6.12 5.25 -40.64
N ALA A 20 -5.04 4.55 -41.08
CA ALA A 20 -4.72 4.11 -42.46
C ALA A 20 -3.36 3.32 -42.46
N THR A 21 -3.31 1.97 -42.43
CA THR A 21 -3.26 0.96 -43.54
C THR A 21 -1.98 0.90 -44.41
N GLY A 22 -1.38 -0.30 -44.52
CA GLY A 22 -0.51 -0.75 -45.63
C GLY A 22 0.60 -1.73 -45.20
N VAL A 23 0.34 -3.04 -45.01
CA VAL A 23 0.49 -4.17 -45.98
C VAL A 23 1.91 -4.36 -46.53
N VAL A 24 2.53 -5.53 -46.29
CA VAL A 24 3.00 -6.53 -47.31
C VAL A 24 3.57 -7.78 -46.62
N LYS A 25 3.13 -8.95 -47.13
CA LYS A 25 3.43 -10.34 -46.73
C LYS A 25 4.77 -10.86 -47.31
N ASN A 26 5.34 -11.89 -46.66
CA ASN A 26 5.80 -13.17 -47.26
C ASN A 26 6.52 -14.00 -46.16
N SER A 27 5.95 -15.10 -45.65
CA SER A 27 5.89 -16.45 -46.22
C SER A 27 7.26 -17.10 -46.46
N ALA A 28 7.70 -17.96 -45.53
CA ALA A 28 8.41 -19.19 -45.85
C ALA A 28 8.32 -20.18 -44.68
N ARG A 29 7.67 -21.30 -44.99
CA ARG A 29 7.41 -22.49 -44.18
C ARG A 29 8.66 -23.36 -44.14
N SER A 30 8.67 -24.31 -43.20
CA SER A 30 9.06 -25.71 -43.44
C SER A 30 10.42 -26.20 -42.89
N GLN A 31 10.29 -26.91 -41.76
CA GLN A 31 10.67 -28.31 -41.59
C GLN A 31 12.08 -28.71 -41.13
N LEU A 32 12.02 -29.45 -40.02
CA LEU A 32 12.65 -30.75 -39.78
C LEU A 32 14.13 -30.77 -39.34
N ARG A 33 14.28 -31.22 -38.10
CA ARG A 33 14.87 -32.51 -37.68
C ARG A 33 16.09 -32.43 -36.77
N THR A 34 16.01 -33.34 -35.79
CA THR A 34 17.07 -34.13 -35.17
C THR A 34 17.98 -33.46 -34.13
N ALA A 35 17.57 -33.66 -32.87
CA ALA A 35 18.31 -34.36 -31.82
C ALA A 35 19.83 -34.11 -31.72
N PHE A 36 20.27 -33.55 -30.58
CA PHE A 36 21.43 -34.05 -29.84
C PHE A 36 21.37 -33.57 -28.38
N LEU A 37 21.76 -34.46 -27.47
CA LEU A 37 21.77 -34.29 -26.03
C LEU A 37 22.76 -33.21 -25.59
N SER A 38 22.34 -32.33 -24.67
CA SER A 38 23.20 -31.83 -23.58
C SER A 38 22.40 -31.00 -22.58
N HIS A 39 22.33 -31.47 -21.33
CA HIS A 39 22.35 -30.71 -20.08
C HIS A 39 22.08 -29.19 -20.16
N SER A 40 20.89 -28.76 -19.74
CA SER A 40 20.63 -27.39 -19.29
C SER A 40 19.28 -27.32 -18.58
N SER A 41 19.31 -27.27 -17.25
CA SER A 41 18.15 -27.06 -16.37
C SER A 41 17.39 -25.77 -16.72
N PRO A 42 16.05 -25.75 -16.73
CA PRO A 42 15.31 -24.49 -16.74
C PRO A 42 15.21 -23.94 -15.32
N ILE A 43 15.72 -22.72 -15.16
CA ILE A 43 15.57 -21.85 -14.01
C ILE A 43 14.07 -21.52 -13.88
N LEU A 44 13.42 -21.99 -12.82
CA LEU A 44 12.04 -21.67 -12.47
C LEU A 44 12.02 -20.87 -11.16
N GLY A 45 11.16 -19.85 -11.15
CA GLY A 45 11.18 -18.70 -10.27
C GLY A 45 11.25 -19.00 -8.78
N ASN A 46 12.06 -18.19 -8.09
CA ASN A 46 12.10 -18.05 -6.64
C ASN A 46 10.72 -17.69 -6.07
N ASN A 47 9.98 -18.68 -5.61
CA ASN A 47 9.01 -18.51 -4.53
C ASN A 47 9.66 -19.07 -3.25
N VAL A 48 10.14 -18.16 -2.39
CA VAL A 48 10.63 -18.53 -1.05
C VAL A 48 9.41 -18.84 -0.19
N VAL A 49 9.07 -20.12 -0.11
CA VAL A 49 8.04 -20.63 0.81
C VAL A 49 8.71 -20.87 2.16
N PHE A 50 8.26 -20.16 3.20
CA PHE A 50 8.68 -20.40 4.58
C PHE A 50 8.08 -21.72 5.07
N PHE A 51 8.92 -22.74 5.18
CA PHE A 51 8.54 -24.04 5.73
C PHE A 51 8.64 -24.03 7.26
N SER A 52 7.56 -24.43 7.92
CA SER A 52 7.52 -24.64 9.37
C SER A 52 8.44 -25.81 9.77
N THR A 53 8.78 -25.94 11.06
CA THR A 53 9.57 -27.06 11.58
C THR A 53 8.96 -28.44 11.24
N GLY A 54 7.63 -28.52 11.12
CA GLY A 54 6.93 -29.72 10.69
C GLY A 54 7.16 -30.07 9.21
N ASP A 55 7.25 -29.07 8.35
CA ASP A 55 7.47 -29.28 6.92
C ASP A 55 8.89 -29.77 6.62
N LYS A 56 9.88 -29.29 7.38
CA LYS A 56 11.28 -29.78 7.25
C LYS A 56 11.37 -31.28 7.56
N PHE A 57 10.68 -31.74 8.61
CA PHE A 57 10.64 -33.16 8.99
C PHE A 57 9.93 -34.02 7.95
N LEU A 58 8.81 -33.54 7.39
CA LEU A 58 8.13 -34.23 6.28
C LEU A 58 9.01 -34.28 5.02
N HIS A 59 9.76 -33.22 4.73
CA HIS A 59 10.70 -33.17 3.61
C HIS A 59 11.86 -34.16 3.79
N GLU A 60 12.34 -34.33 5.01
CA GLU A 60 13.39 -35.30 5.34
C GLU A 60 12.90 -36.74 5.19
N ILE A 61 11.70 -37.06 5.69
CA ILE A 61 11.09 -38.39 5.52
C ILE A 61 10.84 -38.71 4.06
N THR A 62 10.24 -37.78 3.30
CA THR A 62 9.97 -37.98 1.87
C THR A 62 11.26 -38.15 1.07
N ALA A 63 12.31 -37.37 1.37
CA ALA A 63 13.61 -37.52 0.73
C ALA A 63 14.28 -38.86 1.05
N GLU A 64 14.14 -39.39 2.27
CA GLU A 64 14.70 -40.69 2.63
C GLU A 64 13.95 -41.85 1.93
N VAL A 65 12.62 -41.78 1.86
CA VAL A 65 11.79 -42.74 1.11
C VAL A 65 12.14 -42.73 -0.38
N GLU A 66 12.38 -41.56 -0.98
CA GLU A 66 12.81 -41.46 -2.38
C GLU A 66 14.20 -42.05 -2.61
N LYS A 67 15.15 -41.88 -1.66
CA LYS A 67 16.46 -42.52 -1.74
C LYS A 67 16.37 -44.04 -1.68
N ASP A 68 15.52 -44.58 -0.82
CA ASP A 68 15.30 -46.03 -0.69
C ASP A 68 14.69 -46.61 -1.96
N ARG A 69 13.66 -45.95 -2.50
CA ARG A 69 13.07 -46.31 -3.79
C ARG A 69 14.09 -46.30 -4.93
N ARG A 70 14.99 -45.31 -4.94
CA ARG A 70 16.06 -45.20 -5.94
C ARG A 70 17.12 -46.28 -5.77
N ARG A 71 17.44 -46.69 -4.53
CA ARG A 71 18.32 -47.83 -4.25
C ARG A 71 17.72 -49.14 -4.79
N GLU A 72 16.46 -49.42 -4.47
CA GLU A 72 15.75 -50.62 -4.93
C GLU A 72 15.66 -50.67 -6.47
N ARG A 73 15.29 -49.56 -7.11
CA ARG A 73 15.25 -49.46 -8.58
C ARG A 73 16.60 -49.80 -9.22
N ASN A 74 17.68 -49.25 -8.66
CA ASN A 74 19.03 -49.50 -9.17
C ASN A 74 19.48 -50.96 -8.94
N GLU A 75 19.06 -51.61 -7.85
CA GLU A 75 19.33 -53.02 -7.59
C GLU A 75 18.57 -53.93 -8.56
N ARG A 76 17.29 -53.65 -8.81
CA ARG A 76 16.50 -54.42 -9.80
C ARG A 76 17.02 -54.25 -11.22
N LEU A 77 17.41 -53.03 -11.60
CA LEU A 77 18.09 -52.78 -12.88
C LEU A 77 19.41 -53.55 -13.00
N ARG A 78 20.18 -53.70 -11.91
CA ARG A 78 21.39 -54.54 -11.90
C ARG A 78 21.09 -56.02 -12.07
N LEU A 79 19.96 -56.49 -11.57
CA LEU A 79 19.50 -57.88 -11.66
C LEU A 79 18.71 -58.19 -12.94
N GLY A 80 18.42 -57.20 -13.78
CA GLY A 80 17.62 -57.36 -15.01
C GLY A 80 16.13 -57.58 -14.76
N LEU A 81 15.62 -57.18 -13.59
CA LEU A 81 14.22 -57.28 -13.20
C LEU A 81 13.44 -56.03 -13.61
N ASP A 82 12.13 -56.19 -13.82
CA ASP A 82 11.21 -55.09 -14.10
C ASP A 82 11.11 -54.13 -12.90
N THR A 83 10.88 -52.85 -13.18
CA THR A 83 10.78 -51.77 -12.20
C THR A 83 9.44 -51.04 -12.25
N ALA A 84 8.51 -51.46 -13.10
CA ALA A 84 7.22 -50.79 -13.31
C ALA A 84 6.35 -50.73 -12.04
N ASP A 85 6.46 -51.73 -11.17
CA ASP A 85 5.75 -51.81 -9.90
C ASP A 85 6.24 -50.76 -8.87
N ILE A 86 7.53 -50.40 -8.90
CA ILE A 86 8.10 -49.36 -8.02
C ILE A 86 7.47 -47.99 -8.29
N ASP A 87 7.18 -47.68 -9.57
CA ASP A 87 6.48 -46.46 -9.97
C ASP A 87 4.98 -46.54 -9.60
N ALA A 88 4.36 -47.72 -9.74
CA ALA A 88 2.97 -47.94 -9.38
C ALA A 88 2.69 -47.81 -7.86
N GLU A 89 3.66 -48.15 -7.00
CA GLU A 89 3.56 -47.92 -5.55
C GLU A 89 3.48 -46.43 -5.19
N SER A 90 3.98 -45.52 -6.04
CA SER A 90 3.94 -44.08 -5.77
C SER A 90 2.55 -43.47 -6.00
N GLU A 91 1.75 -44.13 -6.83
CA GLU A 91 0.40 -43.71 -7.19
C GLU A 91 -0.67 -44.33 -6.28
N GLN A 92 -0.30 -45.32 -5.45
CA GLN A 92 -1.21 -45.98 -4.54
C GLN A 92 -1.49 -45.11 -3.31
N ASP A 93 -2.67 -44.52 -3.28
CA ASP A 93 -3.20 -43.75 -2.17
C ASP A 93 -3.76 -44.68 -1.08
N TYR A 94 -2.89 -45.21 -0.21
CA TYR A 94 -3.25 -46.15 0.86
C TYR A 94 -4.25 -45.58 1.89
N MET A 95 -4.38 -44.25 1.99
CA MET A 95 -5.26 -43.57 2.95
C MET A 95 -6.51 -42.96 2.31
N GLY A 96 -6.66 -43.05 0.98
CA GLY A 96 -7.78 -42.44 0.26
C GLY A 96 -7.78 -40.89 0.30
N VAL A 97 -6.62 -40.27 0.50
CA VAL A 97 -6.47 -38.81 0.63
C VAL A 97 -6.23 -38.08 -0.69
N GLY A 98 -5.82 -38.77 -1.75
CA GLY A 98 -5.60 -38.23 -3.09
C GLY A 98 -6.80 -37.43 -3.64
N PRO A 99 -8.05 -37.95 -3.56
CA PRO A 99 -9.24 -37.19 -3.93
C PRO A 99 -9.46 -35.94 -3.07
N LEU A 100 -9.08 -35.99 -1.78
CA LEU A 100 -9.20 -34.86 -0.85
C LEU A 100 -8.14 -33.79 -1.13
N ILE A 101 -6.91 -34.19 -1.42
CA ILE A 101 -5.81 -33.30 -1.83
C ILE A 101 -6.16 -32.62 -3.15
N ALA A 102 -6.60 -33.37 -4.16
CA ALA A 102 -7.03 -32.80 -5.44
C ALA A 102 -8.21 -31.80 -5.26
N LYS A 103 -9.12 -32.07 -4.31
CA LYS A 103 -10.20 -31.13 -3.97
C LYS A 103 -9.66 -29.87 -3.27
N LEU A 104 -8.75 -30.03 -2.32
CA LEU A 104 -8.07 -28.94 -1.60
C LEU A 104 -7.23 -28.09 -2.53
N GLU A 105 -6.44 -28.67 -3.43
CA GLU A 105 -5.67 -27.95 -4.45
C GLU A 105 -6.58 -27.15 -5.39
N LYS A 106 -7.73 -27.72 -5.76
CA LYS A 106 -8.74 -27.03 -6.57
C LYS A 106 -9.44 -25.90 -5.79
N GLU A 107 -9.59 -26.04 -4.48
CA GLU A 107 -10.07 -24.97 -3.58
C GLU A 107 -9.01 -23.90 -3.38
N MET A 108 -7.75 -24.27 -3.16
CA MET A 108 -6.62 -23.35 -3.08
C MET A 108 -6.44 -22.60 -4.40
N LEU A 109 -6.52 -23.23 -5.58
CA LEU A 109 -6.49 -22.52 -6.87
C LEU A 109 -7.66 -21.55 -7.06
N LYS A 110 -8.76 -21.72 -6.31
CA LYS A 110 -9.87 -20.76 -6.27
C LYS A 110 -9.64 -19.65 -5.23
N GLU A 111 -9.04 -19.95 -4.08
CA GLU A 111 -8.84 -19.02 -2.96
C GLU A 111 -7.50 -18.24 -3.01
N SER A 112 -6.40 -18.90 -3.36
CA SER A 112 -5.04 -18.35 -3.39
C SER A 112 -4.74 -17.53 -4.64
N ALA A 113 -5.55 -17.66 -5.70
CA ALA A 113 -5.26 -17.07 -6.99
C ALA A 113 -6.22 -15.94 -7.35
N GLU A 114 -6.51 -14.96 -6.49
CA GLU A 114 -7.40 -13.87 -6.95
C GLU A 114 -7.13 -12.47 -6.39
N LEU A 115 -5.89 -12.19 -6.00
CA LEU A 115 -5.47 -10.80 -5.76
C LEU A 115 -5.05 -10.07 -7.05
N ASN A 116 -4.53 -10.79 -8.06
CA ASN A 116 -3.92 -10.18 -9.25
C ASN A 116 -4.48 -10.66 -10.61
N ARG A 117 -5.52 -11.51 -10.65
CA ARG A 117 -6.07 -12.01 -11.95
C ARG A 117 -6.74 -10.93 -12.82
N TYR A 118 -6.93 -9.72 -12.30
CA TYR A 118 -7.47 -8.57 -13.02
C TYR A 118 -6.52 -7.37 -13.04
N GLU A 119 -5.23 -7.56 -12.72
CA GLU A 119 -4.19 -6.58 -13.03
C GLU A 119 -3.95 -6.66 -14.54
N GLU A 120 -4.58 -5.76 -15.30
CA GLU A 120 -4.05 -5.43 -16.63
C GLU A 120 -2.63 -4.90 -16.41
N PRO A 121 -1.61 -5.47 -17.10
CA PRO A 121 -0.25 -4.98 -17.03
C PRO A 121 -0.25 -3.48 -17.34
N THR A 122 -0.08 -2.67 -16.30
CA THR A 122 -0.09 -1.21 -16.42
C THR A 122 1.29 -0.68 -16.83
N ASP A 123 2.24 -1.59 -17.11
CA ASP A 123 3.61 -1.29 -17.48
C ASP A 123 3.92 -1.85 -18.88
N SER A 124 4.41 -0.97 -19.75
CA SER A 124 4.58 -1.17 -21.18
C SER A 124 5.91 -1.84 -21.54
N GLU A 125 6.24 -2.96 -20.89
CA GLU A 125 7.45 -3.73 -21.15
C GLU A 125 7.14 -5.22 -21.31
N ASP A 126 6.28 -5.57 -22.27
CA ASP A 126 6.25 -6.93 -22.85
C ASP A 126 5.78 -6.88 -24.32
N ASP A 127 6.70 -7.15 -25.26
CA ASP A 127 6.47 -7.15 -26.71
C ASP A 127 5.84 -8.48 -27.21
N SER A 128 5.21 -9.23 -26.31
CA SER A 128 4.48 -10.46 -26.63
C SER A 128 3.09 -10.42 -26.02
N ASP A 129 2.14 -9.82 -26.74
CA ASP A 129 0.73 -10.22 -26.80
C ASP A 129 -0.02 -9.24 -27.72
N GLU A 130 -0.16 -9.58 -29.00
CA GLU A 130 -1.19 -8.98 -29.85
C GLU A 130 -2.55 -9.45 -29.29
N GLU A 131 -3.19 -8.68 -28.41
CA GLU A 131 -4.62 -8.89 -28.15
C GLU A 131 -5.35 -8.71 -29.49
N THR A 132 -5.78 -9.83 -30.07
CA THR A 132 -6.59 -9.84 -31.29
C THR A 132 -7.82 -8.97 -31.05
N MET A 133 -8.23 -8.15 -32.03
CA MET A 133 -9.46 -7.33 -31.92
C MET A 133 -10.67 -8.15 -31.45
N ASP A 134 -10.72 -9.42 -31.85
CA ASP A 134 -11.72 -10.41 -31.46
C ASP A 134 -11.80 -10.67 -29.94
N ASP A 135 -10.69 -10.53 -29.20
CA ASP A 135 -10.65 -10.80 -27.75
C ASP A 135 -11.15 -9.59 -26.93
N ALA A 136 -10.88 -8.37 -27.39
CA ALA A 136 -11.48 -7.16 -26.84
C ALA A 136 -13.00 -7.14 -27.06
N ASP A 137 -13.46 -7.47 -28.27
CA ASP A 137 -14.89 -7.54 -28.58
C ASP A 137 -15.61 -8.64 -27.77
N LYS A 138 -14.95 -9.78 -27.53
CA LYS A 138 -15.47 -10.81 -26.61
C LYS A 138 -15.61 -10.28 -25.19
N LYS A 139 -14.59 -9.62 -24.63
CA LYS A 139 -14.63 -9.03 -23.27
C LYS A 139 -15.79 -8.03 -23.14
N VAL A 140 -15.98 -7.16 -24.13
CA VAL A 140 -17.10 -6.21 -24.16
C VAL A 140 -18.45 -6.92 -24.23
N SER A 141 -18.61 -7.90 -25.13
CA SER A 141 -19.86 -8.67 -25.26
C SER A 141 -20.22 -9.44 -23.99
N ASP A 142 -19.21 -9.94 -23.27
CA ASP A 142 -19.41 -10.66 -22.02
C ASP A 142 -19.73 -9.71 -20.86
N PHE A 143 -19.18 -8.49 -20.87
CA PHE A 143 -19.56 -7.44 -19.95
C PHE A 143 -21.01 -6.99 -20.17
N GLU A 144 -21.43 -6.77 -21.42
CA GLU A 144 -22.82 -6.41 -21.76
C GLU A 144 -23.81 -7.48 -21.28
N LYS A 145 -23.55 -8.77 -21.55
CA LYS A 145 -24.39 -9.87 -21.05
C LYS A 145 -24.48 -9.91 -19.52
N LYS A 146 -23.41 -9.56 -18.80
CA LYS A 146 -23.40 -9.52 -17.32
C LYS A 146 -24.20 -8.32 -16.80
N LYS A 147 -24.05 -7.16 -17.45
CA LYS A 147 -24.82 -5.96 -17.14
C LYS A 147 -26.31 -6.18 -17.33
N ASP A 148 -26.73 -6.78 -18.45
CA ASP A 148 -28.15 -7.04 -18.72
C ASP A 148 -28.75 -7.99 -17.67
N LYS A 149 -28.01 -9.04 -17.28
CA LYS A 149 -28.42 -9.93 -16.19
C LYS A 149 -28.52 -9.24 -14.83
N HIS A 150 -27.65 -8.26 -14.55
CA HIS A 150 -27.71 -7.47 -13.32
C HIS A 150 -28.93 -6.55 -13.32
N MET A 151 -29.24 -5.92 -14.46
CA MET A 151 -30.47 -5.14 -14.65
C MET A 151 -31.72 -5.99 -14.42
N ASP A 152 -31.79 -7.19 -14.99
CA ASP A 152 -32.90 -8.12 -14.78
C ASP A 152 -33.09 -8.52 -13.30
N LEU A 153 -31.99 -8.61 -12.52
CA LEU A 153 -32.05 -8.90 -11.09
C LEU A 153 -32.57 -7.71 -10.29
N LEU A 154 -32.16 -6.49 -10.65
CA LEU A 154 -32.65 -5.25 -10.05
C LEU A 154 -34.13 -5.03 -10.35
N ASP A 155 -34.57 -5.29 -11.58
CA ASP A 155 -35.98 -5.19 -11.95
C ASP A 155 -36.83 -6.14 -11.11
N LYS A 156 -36.37 -7.39 -10.90
CA LYS A 156 -37.03 -8.37 -10.03
C LYS A 156 -37.06 -7.95 -8.55
N PHE A 157 -36.02 -7.27 -8.08
CA PHE A 157 -35.99 -6.70 -6.75
C PHE A 157 -36.99 -5.55 -6.60
N THR A 158 -37.10 -4.67 -7.60
CA THR A 158 -38.07 -3.57 -7.58
C THR A 158 -39.52 -4.02 -7.73
N SER A 159 -39.76 -5.14 -8.43
CA SER A 159 -41.09 -5.72 -8.60
C SER A 159 -41.54 -6.62 -7.44
N ALA A 160 -40.73 -6.80 -6.40
CA ALA A 160 -41.06 -7.68 -5.28
C ALA A 160 -42.16 -7.05 -4.40
N GLU A 161 -43.28 -7.76 -4.24
CA GLU A 161 -44.41 -7.33 -3.41
C GLU A 161 -44.19 -7.61 -1.92
N THR A 162 -43.42 -8.65 -1.59
CA THR A 162 -43.13 -9.07 -0.22
C THR A 162 -41.69 -8.76 0.17
N LEU A 163 -41.45 -8.48 1.47
CA LEU A 163 -40.11 -8.28 2.00
C LEU A 163 -39.23 -9.53 1.86
N ASP A 164 -39.80 -10.72 2.06
CA ASP A 164 -39.07 -11.99 1.95
C ASP A 164 -38.57 -12.24 0.52
N ASP A 165 -39.38 -11.91 -0.49
CA ASP A 165 -38.94 -11.98 -1.89
C ASP A 165 -37.88 -10.93 -2.19
N ALA A 166 -38.00 -9.72 -1.64
CA ALA A 166 -36.97 -8.69 -1.79
C ALA A 166 -35.63 -9.13 -1.17
N PHE A 167 -35.63 -9.74 0.03
CA PHE A 167 -34.42 -10.32 0.64
C PHE A 167 -33.83 -11.45 -0.19
N LYS A 168 -34.67 -12.31 -0.79
CA LYS A 168 -34.22 -13.38 -1.69
C LYS A 168 -33.56 -12.84 -2.95
N TRP A 169 -34.08 -11.76 -3.54
CA TRP A 169 -33.46 -11.12 -4.70
C TRP A 169 -32.20 -10.35 -4.31
N MET A 170 -32.18 -9.71 -3.14
CA MET A 170 -30.99 -9.05 -2.58
C MET A 170 -29.83 -10.03 -2.42
N ALA A 171 -30.06 -11.19 -1.81
CA ALA A 171 -29.03 -12.22 -1.68
C ALA A 171 -28.54 -12.76 -3.04
N LYS A 172 -29.39 -12.78 -4.06
CA LYS A 172 -28.97 -13.15 -5.43
C LYS A 172 -28.14 -12.06 -6.10
N ILE A 173 -28.48 -10.79 -5.88
CA ILE A 173 -27.72 -9.63 -6.36
C ILE A 173 -26.33 -9.65 -5.73
N ASP A 174 -26.24 -9.80 -4.41
CA ASP A 174 -24.96 -9.86 -3.69
C ASP A 174 -24.07 -11.00 -4.22
N ASN A 175 -24.63 -12.18 -4.44
CA ASN A 175 -23.89 -13.31 -5.01
C ASN A 175 -23.47 -13.08 -6.47
N PHE A 176 -24.28 -12.36 -7.25
CA PHE A 176 -23.95 -12.02 -8.65
C PHE A 176 -22.85 -10.96 -8.72
N GLU A 177 -22.94 -9.90 -7.91
CA GLU A 177 -21.95 -8.84 -7.79
C GLU A 177 -20.62 -9.39 -7.26
N ASN A 178 -20.66 -10.21 -6.20
CA ASN A 178 -19.49 -10.91 -5.69
C ASN A 178 -18.87 -11.89 -6.69
N LYS A 179 -19.54 -12.27 -7.79
CA LYS A 179 -18.96 -13.17 -8.79
C LYS A 179 -18.44 -12.45 -10.02
N HIS A 180 -19.13 -11.39 -10.45
CA HIS A 180 -18.89 -10.74 -11.74
C HIS A 180 -18.39 -9.29 -11.63
N PHE A 181 -18.68 -8.63 -10.52
CA PHE A 181 -18.33 -7.23 -10.24
C PHE A 181 -17.60 -7.10 -8.91
N ARG A 182 -16.65 -8.01 -8.63
CA ARG A 182 -15.76 -7.87 -7.47
C ARG A 182 -15.01 -6.55 -7.62
N LEU A 183 -15.37 -5.58 -6.77
CA LEU A 183 -14.56 -4.40 -6.58
C LEU A 183 -13.17 -4.86 -6.13
N ARG A 184 -12.14 -4.19 -6.64
CA ARG A 184 -10.79 -4.44 -6.15
C ARG A 184 -10.76 -4.22 -4.62
N PRO A 185 -9.93 -4.96 -3.85
CA PRO A 185 -9.89 -4.85 -2.40
C PRO A 185 -9.73 -3.40 -1.92
N GLU A 186 -9.00 -2.58 -2.67
CA GLU A 186 -8.81 -1.16 -2.38
C GLU A 186 -10.13 -0.39 -2.37
N TYR A 187 -11.00 -0.64 -3.36
CA TYR A 187 -12.31 -0.02 -3.43
C TYR A 187 -13.27 -0.55 -2.35
N ARG A 188 -13.11 -1.81 -1.90
CA ARG A 188 -13.89 -2.35 -0.77
C ARG A 188 -13.51 -1.66 0.54
N VAL A 189 -12.21 -1.51 0.80
CA VAL A 189 -11.71 -0.80 1.99
C VAL A 189 -12.18 0.65 1.96
N ILE A 190 -12.08 1.34 0.82
CA ILE A 190 -12.58 2.71 0.67
C ILE A 190 -14.10 2.78 0.89
N GLY A 191 -14.87 1.84 0.32
CA GLY A 191 -16.32 1.79 0.47
C GLY A 191 -16.76 1.54 1.92
N GLU A 192 -16.10 0.62 2.63
CA GLU A 192 -16.30 0.38 4.06
C GLU A 192 -15.95 1.62 4.88
N LEU A 193 -14.85 2.30 4.56
CA LEU A 193 -14.43 3.54 5.22
C LEU A 193 -15.46 4.66 5.01
N MET A 194 -15.96 4.83 3.78
CA MET A 194 -16.99 5.82 3.45
C MET A 194 -18.32 5.52 4.13
N ASN A 195 -18.72 4.25 4.23
CA ASN A 195 -19.91 3.84 4.97
C ASN A 195 -19.75 4.09 6.48
N ARG A 196 -18.58 3.80 7.04
CA ARG A 196 -18.25 4.10 8.45
C ARG A 196 -18.28 5.60 8.72
N LEU A 197 -17.68 6.41 7.84
CA LEU A 197 -17.74 7.87 7.90
C LEU A 197 -19.18 8.37 7.85
N LYS A 198 -19.99 7.85 6.94
CA LYS A 198 -21.40 8.24 6.83
C LYS A 198 -22.18 7.93 8.11
N VAL A 199 -22.03 6.73 8.67
CA VAL A 199 -22.66 6.35 9.94
C VAL A 199 -22.18 7.25 11.08
N ALA A 200 -20.88 7.57 11.14
CA ALA A 200 -20.31 8.49 12.13
C ALA A 200 -20.90 9.91 11.99
N THR A 201 -21.05 10.43 10.78
CA THR A 201 -21.68 11.75 10.54
C THR A 201 -23.16 11.77 10.89
N GLU A 202 -23.93 10.72 10.57
CA GLU A 202 -25.35 10.63 10.92
C GLU A 202 -25.57 10.52 12.44
N LEU A 203 -24.63 9.90 13.17
CA LEU A 203 -24.65 9.83 14.63
C LEU A 203 -24.31 11.19 15.26
N LYS A 204 -23.29 11.91 14.74
CA LYS A 204 -22.99 13.30 15.15
C LYS A 204 -24.19 14.23 14.92
N ASP A 205 -24.83 14.17 13.75
CA ASP A 205 -26.01 14.99 13.45
C ASP A 205 -27.22 14.66 14.35
N LYS A 206 -27.39 13.40 14.76
CA LYS A 206 -28.46 13.00 15.70
C LYS A 206 -28.16 13.44 17.13
N ALA A 207 -26.89 13.44 17.54
CA ALA A 207 -26.45 13.91 18.85
C ALA A 207 -26.53 15.44 18.97
N GLU A 208 -26.30 16.18 17.88
CA GLU A 208 -26.34 17.66 17.87
C GLU A 208 -27.75 18.24 17.69
N ARG A 209 -28.71 17.48 17.15
CA ARG A 209 -30.11 17.91 17.00
C ARG A 209 -30.78 18.37 18.31
N PRO A 210 -30.67 17.67 19.46
CA PRO A 210 -31.24 18.17 20.72
C PRO A 210 -30.55 19.44 21.24
N ALA A 211 -29.25 19.65 20.94
CA ALA A 211 -28.52 20.85 21.34
C ALA A 211 -28.89 22.09 20.50
N ARG A 212 -29.24 21.92 19.22
CA ARG A 212 -29.64 23.02 18.32
C ARG A 212 -31.11 23.48 18.49
N LEU A 213 -31.95 22.67 19.12
CA LEU A 213 -33.37 22.98 19.38
C LEU A 213 -33.61 23.74 20.71
N ALA A 214 -32.58 23.88 21.56
CA ALA A 214 -32.63 24.65 22.80
C ALA A 214 -32.14 26.10 22.57
N GLY A 215 -32.99 26.96 22.03
CA GLY A 215 -32.75 28.40 21.95
C GLY A 215 -33.03 29.12 23.29
N PRO A 216 -32.36 30.26 23.59
CA PRO A 216 -32.41 30.89 24.91
C PRO A 216 -33.72 31.65 25.14
N SER A 217 -34.45 31.27 26.20
CA SER A 217 -35.61 32.00 26.72
C SER A 217 -35.19 33.05 27.77
N PRO A 218 -35.83 34.24 27.84
CA PRO A 218 -35.41 35.31 28.74
C PRO A 218 -35.89 35.10 30.20
N ARG A 219 -34.95 35.25 31.14
CA ARG A 219 -35.04 35.49 32.60
C ARG A 219 -36.43 35.48 33.27
N ALA A 220 -36.57 34.64 34.29
CA ALA A 220 -37.25 34.97 35.54
C ALA A 220 -36.80 34.07 36.72
N ALA A 221 -36.24 34.72 37.74
CA ALA A 221 -36.37 34.47 39.19
C ALA A 221 -36.05 33.07 39.80
N THR A 222 -35.11 33.13 40.76
CA THR A 222 -35.00 32.37 42.03
C THR A 222 -34.40 30.96 42.03
N ALA A 223 -33.57 30.75 43.07
CA ALA A 223 -32.98 29.51 43.60
C ALA A 223 -31.76 28.95 42.86
N ASP A 224 -30.52 29.21 43.28
CA ASP A 224 -29.81 28.69 44.48
C ASP A 224 -28.88 27.50 44.13
N ALA A 225 -27.59 27.83 44.01
CA ALA A 225 -26.41 27.04 44.38
C ALA A 225 -26.17 25.63 43.80
N LYS A 226 -26.92 25.16 42.79
CA LYS A 226 -26.65 23.85 42.13
C LYS A 226 -26.18 23.93 40.68
N GLU A 227 -26.36 25.05 39.99
CA GLU A 227 -26.01 25.19 38.57
C GLU A 227 -24.52 25.48 38.31
N GLU A 228 -23.78 26.06 39.26
CA GLU A 228 -22.34 26.34 39.04
C GLU A 228 -21.48 25.07 38.99
N ALA A 229 -21.89 24.00 39.68
CA ALA A 229 -21.19 22.70 39.66
C ALA A 229 -21.54 21.84 38.42
N GLU A 230 -22.69 22.10 37.78
CA GLU A 230 -23.05 21.47 36.51
C GLU A 230 -22.42 22.23 35.34
N PHE A 231 -22.33 23.56 35.39
CA PHE A 231 -21.68 24.37 34.36
C PHE A 231 -20.16 24.14 34.28
N GLU A 232 -19.46 23.89 35.39
CA GLU A 232 -18.04 23.50 35.35
C GLU A 232 -17.82 22.08 34.79
N LYS A 233 -18.74 21.13 35.06
CA LYS A 233 -18.71 19.78 34.49
C LYS A 233 -19.08 19.75 33.01
N GLU A 234 -19.97 20.63 32.57
CA GLU A 234 -20.37 20.78 31.18
C GLU A 234 -19.30 21.52 30.37
N LYS A 235 -18.60 22.47 30.99
CA LYS A 235 -17.43 23.14 30.41
C LYS A 235 -16.20 22.22 30.36
N GLN A 236 -16.01 21.34 31.35
CA GLN A 236 -14.98 20.28 31.31
C GLN A 236 -15.31 19.20 30.27
N LYS A 237 -16.59 18.80 30.13
CA LYS A 237 -17.02 17.89 29.06
C LYS A 237 -16.93 18.51 27.65
N GLN A 238 -17.21 19.80 27.50
CA GLN A 238 -17.07 20.50 26.21
C GLN A 238 -15.61 20.80 25.86
N ILE A 239 -14.71 20.85 26.86
CA ILE A 239 -13.25 20.89 26.64
C ILE A 239 -12.74 19.48 26.27
N GLU A 240 -13.30 18.41 26.84
CA GLU A 240 -12.97 17.02 26.49
C GLU A 240 -13.57 16.55 25.15
N GLU A 241 -14.65 17.17 24.68
CA GLU A 241 -15.33 16.79 23.42
C GLU A 241 -14.85 17.60 22.20
N GLY A 242 -14.01 18.63 22.40
CA GLY A 242 -13.52 19.55 21.37
C GLY A 242 -12.18 19.20 20.70
N ASP A 243 -11.41 18.26 21.25
CA ASP A 243 -10.05 17.92 20.78
C ASP A 243 -10.00 16.70 19.81
N ASN A 244 -11.16 16.13 19.49
CA ASN A 244 -11.31 14.80 18.87
C ASN A 244 -10.91 14.67 17.37
N ALA A 245 -10.23 15.65 16.78
CA ALA A 245 -9.68 15.53 15.42
C ALA A 245 -8.14 15.47 15.42
N ASP A 246 -7.50 16.12 16.41
CA ASP A 246 -6.06 16.00 16.67
C ASP A 246 -5.76 14.67 17.40
N ASP A 247 -6.75 14.14 18.14
CA ASP A 247 -6.65 12.88 18.90
C ASP A 247 -6.47 11.63 18.02
N GLU A 248 -7.01 11.59 16.80
CA GLU A 248 -6.91 10.39 15.94
C GLU A 248 -5.50 10.24 15.33
N GLU A 249 -4.86 11.34 14.94
CA GLU A 249 -3.47 11.34 14.44
C GLU A 249 -2.46 11.11 15.58
N GLU A 250 -2.73 11.64 16.78
CA GLU A 250 -1.90 11.40 17.97
C GLU A 250 -2.01 9.94 18.44
N GLN A 251 -3.21 9.34 18.38
CA GLN A 251 -3.43 7.90 18.63
C GLN A 251 -2.72 7.00 17.60
N GLU A 252 -2.74 7.32 16.30
CA GLU A 252 -1.99 6.54 15.30
C GLU A 252 -0.46 6.62 15.49
N PHE A 253 0.04 7.78 15.93
CA PHE A 253 1.46 7.97 16.20
C PHE A 253 1.90 7.24 17.48
N ASP A 254 1.06 7.26 18.52
CA ASP A 254 1.28 6.53 19.76
C ASP A 254 1.26 5.02 19.53
N ASP A 255 0.33 4.50 18.73
CA ASP A 255 0.27 3.09 18.33
C ASP A 255 1.57 2.60 17.65
N MET A 256 2.21 3.43 16.83
CA MET A 256 3.47 3.07 16.17
C MET A 256 4.63 3.03 17.17
N LYS A 257 4.69 4.03 18.06
CA LYS A 257 5.71 4.12 19.10
C LYS A 257 5.58 2.98 20.11
N GLU A 258 4.36 2.59 20.46
CA GLU A 258 4.07 1.42 21.28
C GLU A 258 4.55 0.13 20.64
N LYS A 259 4.26 -0.08 19.35
CA LYS A 259 4.77 -1.25 18.59
C LYS A 259 6.29 -1.31 18.59
N ASP A 260 6.96 -0.18 18.39
CA ASP A 260 8.42 -0.08 18.44
C ASP A 260 8.95 -0.37 19.85
N ASN A 261 8.32 0.16 20.90
CA ASN A 261 8.70 -0.10 22.29
C ASN A 261 8.55 -1.59 22.65
N VAL A 262 7.46 -2.22 22.22
CA VAL A 262 7.23 -3.65 22.43
C VAL A 262 8.26 -4.50 21.68
N LEU A 263 8.59 -4.15 20.43
CA LEU A 263 9.63 -4.84 19.67
C LEU A 263 11.01 -4.71 20.32
N MET A 264 11.35 -3.50 20.80
CA MET A 264 12.60 -3.26 21.51
C MET A 264 12.67 -4.06 22.82
N ALA A 265 11.58 -4.11 23.59
CA ALA A 265 11.51 -4.92 24.81
C ALA A 265 11.70 -6.42 24.53
N LYS A 266 11.17 -6.93 23.41
CA LYS A 266 11.38 -8.31 22.95
C LYS A 266 12.85 -8.58 22.60
N LEU A 267 13.48 -7.67 21.85
CA LEU A 267 14.91 -7.77 21.52
C LEU A 267 15.78 -7.78 22.79
N GLU A 268 15.53 -6.86 23.72
CA GLU A 268 16.25 -6.81 25.01
C GLU A 268 16.01 -8.05 25.88
N ALA A 269 14.86 -8.71 25.77
CA ALA A 269 14.60 -9.96 26.46
C ALA A 269 15.39 -11.13 25.85
N ILE A 270 15.53 -11.17 24.52
CA ILE A 270 16.32 -12.19 23.82
C ILE A 270 17.82 -11.97 24.05
N ASP A 271 18.28 -10.73 24.01
CA ASP A 271 19.67 -10.38 24.28
C ASP A 271 20.07 -10.79 25.71
N ARG A 272 19.19 -10.57 26.70
CA ARG A 272 19.39 -11.06 28.09
C ARG A 272 19.50 -12.59 28.16
N LYS A 273 18.59 -13.32 27.49
CA LYS A 273 18.65 -14.79 27.44
C LYS A 273 19.91 -15.30 26.75
N LEU A 274 20.34 -14.64 25.67
CA LEU A 274 21.58 -14.97 24.97
C LEU A 274 22.79 -14.80 25.87
N GLU A 275 22.87 -13.70 26.62
CA GLU A 275 23.95 -13.46 27.60
C GLU A 275 23.98 -14.54 28.68
N GLU A 276 22.82 -14.89 29.26
CA GLU A 276 22.70 -15.96 30.26
C GLU A 276 23.17 -17.30 29.71
N LYS A 277 22.70 -17.68 28.50
CA LYS A 277 23.04 -18.96 27.87
C LYS A 277 24.49 -19.05 27.44
N LEU A 278 25.07 -17.95 26.95
CA LEU A 278 26.49 -17.86 26.62
C LEU A 278 27.36 -18.04 27.89
N ALA A 279 26.97 -17.43 29.01
CA ALA A 279 27.66 -17.61 30.28
C ALA A 279 27.57 -19.06 30.79
N GLU A 280 26.43 -19.74 30.60
CA GLU A 280 26.29 -21.17 30.90
C GLU A 280 27.15 -22.06 29.98
N LEU A 281 27.24 -21.71 28.69
CA LEU A 281 28.01 -22.47 27.71
C LEU A 281 29.51 -22.51 28.06
N GLU A 282 30.07 -21.44 28.62
CA GLU A 282 31.49 -21.35 29.00
C GLU A 282 31.95 -22.48 29.94
N TYR A 283 31.05 -22.98 30.80
CA TYR A 283 31.36 -23.99 31.82
C TYR A 283 30.77 -25.38 31.52
N THR A 284 29.99 -25.52 30.44
CA THR A 284 29.29 -26.77 30.13
C THR A 284 29.91 -27.48 28.93
N PHE A 285 30.36 -28.72 29.15
CA PHE A 285 31.01 -29.52 28.11
C PHE A 285 30.19 -30.76 27.74
N GLY A 286 30.49 -31.37 26.60
CA GLY A 286 29.89 -32.64 26.16
C GLY A 286 28.49 -32.50 25.55
N ARG A 287 27.60 -33.47 25.79
CA ARG A 287 26.23 -33.47 25.21
C ARG A 287 25.39 -32.26 25.67
N LYS A 288 25.58 -31.84 26.93
CA LYS A 288 24.88 -30.66 27.48
C LYS A 288 25.36 -29.35 26.84
N GLY A 289 26.67 -29.22 26.60
CA GLY A 289 27.22 -28.07 25.88
C GLY A 289 26.66 -27.98 24.45
N LYS A 290 26.60 -29.10 23.72
CA LYS A 290 25.98 -29.14 22.39
C LYS A 290 24.50 -28.72 22.37
N ALA A 291 23.72 -29.14 23.37
CA ALA A 291 22.34 -28.71 23.49
C ALA A 291 22.22 -27.19 23.76
N LEU A 292 23.11 -26.62 24.57
CA LEU A 292 23.16 -25.17 24.80
C LEU A 292 23.60 -24.39 23.55
N GLU A 293 24.53 -24.93 22.76
CA GLU A 293 24.91 -24.35 21.47
C GLU A 293 23.72 -24.28 20.50
N GLU A 294 22.89 -25.33 20.46
CA GLU A 294 21.64 -25.34 19.68
C GLU A 294 20.65 -24.28 20.19
N GLU A 295 20.44 -24.18 21.51
CA GLU A 295 19.57 -23.14 22.10
C GLU A 295 20.06 -21.71 21.79
N ILE A 296 21.36 -21.44 21.86
CA ILE A 296 21.94 -20.13 21.53
C ILE A 296 21.75 -19.82 20.06
N LYS A 297 21.89 -20.82 19.19
CA LYS A 297 21.68 -20.67 17.76
C LYS A 297 20.21 -20.30 17.47
N ASP A 298 19.27 -21.00 18.10
CA ASP A 298 17.84 -20.71 17.95
C ASP A 298 17.48 -19.30 18.43
N LEU A 299 18.01 -18.86 19.58
CA LEU A 299 17.82 -17.50 20.10
C LEU A 299 18.46 -16.43 19.18
N ALA A 300 19.62 -16.72 18.60
CA ALA A 300 20.27 -15.82 17.66
C ALA A 300 19.49 -15.70 16.34
N GLU A 301 18.88 -16.81 15.88
CA GLU A 301 17.96 -16.83 14.75
C GLU A 301 16.70 -15.99 15.07
N GLU A 302 16.06 -16.18 16.22
CA GLU A 302 14.91 -15.37 16.67
C GLU A 302 15.24 -13.86 16.72
N ARG A 303 16.41 -13.51 17.27
CA ARG A 303 16.89 -12.11 17.29
C ARG A 303 17.03 -11.56 15.88
N ASN A 304 17.63 -12.33 14.98
CA ASN A 304 17.82 -11.91 13.59
C ASN A 304 16.47 -11.69 12.89
N GLU A 305 15.51 -12.59 13.05
CA GLU A 305 14.16 -12.47 12.49
C GLU A 305 13.45 -11.18 12.95
N LEU A 306 13.48 -10.87 14.25
CA LEU A 306 12.89 -9.64 14.78
C LEU A 306 13.59 -8.38 14.23
N THR A 307 14.92 -8.42 14.08
CA THR A 307 15.65 -7.31 13.46
C THR A 307 15.36 -7.18 11.97
N GLU A 308 15.06 -8.27 11.27
CA GLU A 308 14.65 -8.25 9.87
C GLU A 308 13.26 -7.64 9.70
N GLN A 309 12.32 -7.90 10.61
CA GLN A 309 11.02 -7.24 10.61
C GLN A 309 11.17 -5.71 10.64
N LYS A 310 12.06 -5.18 11.48
CA LYS A 310 12.39 -3.74 11.52
C LYS A 310 13.08 -3.23 10.25
N ARG A 311 13.82 -4.10 9.54
CA ARG A 311 14.55 -3.77 8.31
C ARG A 311 13.70 -3.89 7.04
N LYS A 312 12.48 -4.45 7.11
CA LYS A 312 11.63 -4.58 5.93
C LYS A 312 11.40 -3.17 5.34
N PRO A 313 11.87 -2.91 4.11
CA PRO A 313 11.69 -1.60 3.50
C PRO A 313 10.19 -1.33 3.34
N LEU A 314 9.72 -0.20 3.87
CA LEU A 314 8.35 0.27 3.62
C LEU A 314 8.23 0.66 2.13
N TYR A 315 7.98 -0.32 1.26
CA TYR A 315 7.48 -0.05 -0.08
C TYR A 315 5.97 0.13 0.03
N ARG A 316 5.50 1.37 0.17
CA ARG A 316 4.07 1.68 0.06
C ARG A 316 3.69 1.70 -1.42
N LYS A 317 2.77 0.82 -1.84
CA LYS A 317 2.17 0.89 -3.17
C LYS A 317 1.45 2.24 -3.34
N GLY A 318 1.51 2.83 -4.53
CA GLY A 318 0.83 4.10 -4.86
C GLY A 318 1.62 5.38 -4.53
N PHE A 319 2.89 5.27 -4.13
CA PHE A 319 3.79 6.41 -4.01
C PHE A 319 4.79 6.43 -5.17
N ASP A 320 4.84 7.55 -5.87
CA ASP A 320 5.84 7.83 -6.87
C ASP A 320 7.06 8.47 -6.24
N THR A 321 8.24 8.20 -6.80
CA THR A 321 9.49 8.79 -6.33
C THR A 321 10.23 9.51 -7.42
N ARG A 322 10.86 10.64 -7.05
CA ARG A 322 11.65 11.47 -7.95
C ARG A 322 13.00 11.75 -7.31
N LEU A 323 14.06 11.48 -8.09
CA LEU A 323 15.41 11.89 -7.74
C LEU A 323 15.55 13.40 -7.95
N ILE A 324 15.86 14.13 -6.88
CA ILE A 324 16.07 15.59 -6.95
C ILE A 324 17.52 15.90 -7.29
N ASP A 325 18.46 15.28 -6.56
CA ASP A 325 19.88 15.59 -6.67
C ASP A 325 20.75 14.37 -6.32
N MET A 326 21.88 14.27 -7.01
CA MET A 326 22.86 13.21 -6.82
C MET A 326 24.27 13.80 -6.88
N ASN A 327 25.00 13.71 -5.76
CA ASN A 327 26.36 14.26 -5.67
C ASN A 327 27.38 13.18 -5.34
N ARG A 328 28.58 13.32 -5.92
CA ARG A 328 29.80 12.64 -5.48
C ARG A 328 30.49 13.51 -4.44
N THR A 329 30.50 13.06 -3.18
CA THR A 329 31.20 13.73 -2.07
C THR A 329 32.48 12.99 -1.72
N CYS A 330 33.54 13.72 -1.39
CA CYS A 330 34.84 13.12 -1.07
C CYS A 330 35.34 13.61 0.30
N LYS A 331 35.91 12.71 1.10
CA LYS A 331 36.69 13.03 2.30
C LYS A 331 38.16 12.85 1.97
N VAL A 332 38.96 13.90 2.10
CA VAL A 332 40.42 13.83 1.94
C VAL A 332 41.02 13.19 3.19
N THR A 333 41.88 12.19 3.01
CA THR A 333 42.68 11.53 4.05
C THR A 333 44.16 11.63 3.70
N LYS A 334 45.06 11.35 4.65
CA LYS A 334 46.51 11.44 4.41
C LYS A 334 46.99 10.58 3.23
N GLY A 335 46.28 9.49 2.91
CA GLY A 335 46.63 8.55 1.82
C GLY A 335 45.80 8.69 0.53
N GLY A 336 44.89 9.66 0.42
CA GLY A 336 44.06 9.83 -0.78
C GLY A 336 42.70 10.48 -0.51
N GLN A 337 41.72 10.17 -1.34
CA GLN A 337 40.34 10.66 -1.17
C GLN A 337 39.35 9.50 -1.10
N VAL A 338 38.56 9.46 -0.02
CA VAL A 338 37.47 8.49 0.14
C VAL A 338 36.21 9.08 -0.47
N VAL A 339 35.75 8.47 -1.56
CA VAL A 339 34.56 8.89 -2.30
C VAL A 339 33.30 8.23 -1.72
N LYS A 340 32.21 8.99 -1.62
CA LYS A 340 30.86 8.50 -1.32
C LYS A 340 29.83 9.24 -2.16
N TYR A 341 28.73 8.58 -2.48
CA TYR A 341 27.63 9.18 -3.21
C TYR A 341 26.53 9.61 -2.25
N THR A 342 25.90 10.75 -2.52
CA THR A 342 24.77 11.26 -1.76
C THR A 342 23.59 11.43 -2.70
N ALA A 343 22.47 10.77 -2.40
CA ALA A 343 21.23 10.89 -3.14
C ALA A 343 20.20 11.65 -2.30
N MET A 344 19.43 12.53 -2.96
CA MET A 344 18.28 13.21 -2.38
C MET A 344 17.05 12.88 -3.21
N VAL A 345 16.05 12.29 -2.58
CA VAL A 345 14.84 11.77 -3.21
C VAL A 345 13.63 12.42 -2.56
N ALA A 346 12.62 12.73 -3.35
CA ALA A 346 11.27 13.00 -2.86
C ALA A 346 10.32 11.87 -3.29
N CYS A 347 9.31 11.63 -2.47
CA CYS A 347 8.26 10.65 -2.66
C CYS A 347 6.90 11.35 -2.50
N GLY A 348 5.86 10.87 -3.16
CA GLY A 348 4.51 11.39 -2.97
C GLY A 348 3.42 10.62 -3.73
N ASN A 349 2.17 10.81 -3.31
CA ASN A 349 1.01 10.06 -3.83
C ASN A 349 0.08 10.91 -4.70
N TYR A 350 0.50 12.10 -5.14
CA TYR A 350 -0.30 13.07 -5.90
C TYR A 350 -1.58 13.57 -5.20
N ASN A 351 -1.79 13.20 -3.94
CA ASN A 351 -3.00 13.50 -3.17
C ASN A 351 -2.68 14.32 -1.90
N GLY A 352 -1.58 15.08 -1.92
CA GLY A 352 -1.18 15.92 -0.79
C GLY A 352 -0.20 15.26 0.17
N VAL A 353 0.13 13.97 0.04
CA VAL A 353 1.14 13.34 0.90
C VAL A 353 2.48 13.33 0.17
N ILE A 354 3.49 13.97 0.76
CA ILE A 354 4.84 14.07 0.21
C ILE A 354 5.91 13.87 1.26
N GLY A 355 7.04 13.28 0.87
CA GLY A 355 8.21 13.16 1.72
C GLY A 355 9.48 13.49 0.97
N PHE A 356 10.55 13.73 1.72
CA PHE A 356 11.88 13.80 1.14
C PHE A 356 12.92 13.22 2.09
N ALA A 357 13.98 12.67 1.53
CA ALA A 357 15.10 12.20 2.31
C ALA A 357 16.42 12.39 1.56
N LYS A 358 17.49 12.44 2.35
CA LYS A 358 18.87 12.45 1.87
C LYS A 358 19.63 11.30 2.51
N ALA A 359 20.27 10.48 1.69
CA ALA A 359 21.13 9.40 2.16
C ALA A 359 22.51 9.46 1.52
N LYS A 360 23.46 8.75 2.13
CA LYS A 360 24.82 8.58 1.62
C LYS A 360 25.15 7.09 1.53
N GLY A 361 25.87 6.70 0.49
CA GLY A 361 26.29 5.32 0.26
C GLY A 361 27.67 5.23 -0.41
N PRO A 362 28.31 4.04 -0.36
CA PRO A 362 29.57 3.79 -1.08
C PRO A 362 29.38 3.75 -2.60
N ALA A 363 28.20 3.30 -3.07
CA ALA A 363 27.80 3.28 -4.47
C ALA A 363 26.47 4.04 -4.67
N VAL A 364 26.19 4.43 -5.91
CA VAL A 364 24.97 5.16 -6.30
C VAL A 364 23.68 4.37 -5.97
N PRO A 365 23.50 3.11 -6.40
CA PRO A 365 22.25 2.38 -6.12
C PRO A 365 22.01 2.19 -4.62
N VAL A 366 23.08 1.93 -3.86
CA VAL A 366 23.02 1.81 -2.39
C VAL A 366 22.61 3.13 -1.73
N ALA A 367 23.09 4.26 -2.25
CA ALA A 367 22.68 5.58 -1.75
C ALA A 367 21.22 5.89 -2.09
N LEU A 368 20.75 5.49 -3.28
CA LEU A 368 19.37 5.68 -3.73
C LEU A 368 18.39 4.85 -2.92
N GLN A 369 18.66 3.56 -2.73
CA GLN A 369 17.83 2.65 -1.92
C GLN A 369 17.68 3.18 -0.48
N LYS A 370 18.79 3.57 0.15
CA LYS A 370 18.77 4.18 1.49
C LYS A 370 18.00 5.50 1.54
N ALA A 371 18.01 6.28 0.47
CA ALA A 371 17.24 7.52 0.40
C ALA A 371 15.76 7.21 0.22
N TYR A 372 15.41 6.21 -0.58
CA TYR A 372 14.06 5.73 -0.79
C TYR A 372 13.42 5.28 0.53
N GLU A 373 14.04 4.33 1.24
CA GLU A 373 13.56 3.83 2.54
C GLU A 373 13.33 4.94 3.57
N LYS A 374 14.27 5.89 3.65
CA LYS A 374 14.17 7.05 4.56
C LYS A 374 13.11 8.06 4.13
N CYS A 375 12.72 8.09 2.86
CA CYS A 375 11.69 9.00 2.37
C CYS A 375 10.32 8.63 2.94
N PHE A 376 10.01 7.33 2.95
CA PHE A 376 8.73 6.81 3.48
C PHE A 376 8.58 6.97 5.00
N GLN A 377 9.68 7.18 5.72
CA GLN A 377 9.66 7.49 7.15
C GLN A 377 9.34 8.97 7.43
N ASN A 378 9.59 9.87 6.46
CA ASN A 378 9.42 11.32 6.63
C ASN A 378 8.38 11.85 5.63
N LEU A 379 7.12 11.44 5.81
CA LEU A 379 6.00 11.95 5.04
C LEU A 379 5.38 13.17 5.74
N HIS A 380 4.90 14.11 4.94
CA HIS A 380 4.21 15.33 5.33
C HIS A 380 2.92 15.42 4.51
N TYR A 381 1.82 15.73 5.19
CA TYR A 381 0.57 16.09 4.52
C TYR A 381 0.59 17.58 4.14
N VAL A 382 0.10 17.87 2.95
CA VAL A 382 0.02 19.21 2.36
C VAL A 382 -1.38 19.40 1.82
N GLU A 383 -2.04 20.43 2.34
CA GLU A 383 -3.39 20.79 1.91
C GLU A 383 -3.38 21.39 0.50
N ARG A 384 -4.34 20.95 -0.32
CA ARG A 384 -4.51 21.42 -1.70
C ARG A 384 -5.81 22.20 -1.79
N HIS A 385 -5.73 23.43 -2.30
CA HIS A 385 -6.90 24.24 -2.58
C HIS A 385 -7.47 23.87 -3.95
N GLU A 386 -8.77 23.56 -3.98
CA GLU A 386 -9.51 23.11 -5.18
C GLU A 386 -8.84 21.92 -5.92
N GLU A 387 -8.06 21.09 -5.22
CA GLU A 387 -7.27 19.97 -5.78
C GLU A 387 -6.20 20.35 -6.82
N HIS A 388 -5.96 21.65 -7.10
CA HIS A 388 -5.04 22.07 -8.16
C HIS A 388 -3.99 23.13 -7.77
N THR A 389 -4.26 23.98 -6.77
CA THR A 389 -3.41 25.11 -6.37
C THR A 389 -3.20 25.18 -4.85
N ILE A 390 -2.38 26.12 -4.40
CA ILE A 390 -2.25 26.53 -2.99
C ILE A 390 -3.28 27.60 -2.64
N ALA A 391 -3.68 27.71 -1.36
CA ALA A 391 -4.73 28.64 -0.92
C ALA A 391 -4.35 30.12 -1.06
N HIS A 392 -3.12 30.48 -0.68
CA HIS A 392 -2.65 31.86 -0.74
C HIS A 392 -1.15 31.92 -1.07
N ALA A 393 -0.65 33.13 -1.36
CA ALA A 393 0.76 33.32 -1.65
C ALA A 393 1.60 33.22 -0.37
N VAL A 394 2.63 32.36 -0.39
CA VAL A 394 3.50 32.12 0.75
C VAL A 394 4.94 32.49 0.42
N GLN A 395 5.58 33.19 1.35
CA GLN A 395 7.00 33.49 1.32
C GLN A 395 7.68 32.81 2.50
N THR A 396 8.74 32.05 2.22
CA THR A 396 9.48 31.35 3.26
C THR A 396 10.97 31.41 3.00
N SER A 397 11.76 31.40 4.07
CA SER A 397 13.22 31.33 3.99
C SER A 397 13.77 30.15 4.77
N TYR A 398 14.74 29.47 4.17
CA TYR A 398 15.62 28.52 4.84
C TYR A 398 17.08 28.89 4.59
N LYS A 399 17.78 29.28 5.66
CA LYS A 399 19.14 29.85 5.59
C LYS A 399 19.20 31.02 4.59
N LYS A 400 20.07 30.95 3.59
CA LYS A 400 20.22 31.96 2.52
C LYS A 400 19.32 31.70 1.29
N THR A 401 18.32 30.82 1.40
CA THR A 401 17.40 30.46 0.31
C THR A 401 16.01 31.00 0.64
N LYS A 402 15.47 31.87 -0.20
CA LYS A 402 14.11 32.39 -0.10
C LYS A 402 13.26 31.77 -1.20
N VAL A 403 12.11 31.22 -0.86
CA VAL A 403 11.15 30.63 -1.78
C VAL A 403 9.85 31.42 -1.69
N TYR A 404 9.31 31.74 -2.85
CA TYR A 404 8.02 32.38 -3.01
C TYR A 404 7.13 31.43 -3.80
N LEU A 405 5.93 31.17 -3.29
CA LEU A 405 4.89 30.39 -3.96
C LEU A 405 3.67 31.30 -4.14
N TRP A 406 3.12 31.36 -5.34
CA TRP A 406 1.90 32.09 -5.64
C TRP A 406 0.88 31.13 -6.26
N PRO A 407 -0.41 31.24 -5.87
CA PRO A 407 -1.47 30.48 -6.52
C PRO A 407 -1.60 30.88 -7.99
N ALA A 408 -2.02 29.94 -8.82
CA ALA A 408 -2.23 30.17 -10.24
C ALA A 408 -3.58 29.58 -10.69
N PRO A 409 -4.25 30.21 -11.68
CA PRO A 409 -5.48 29.67 -12.23
C PRO A 409 -5.22 28.38 -13.00
N THR A 410 -6.27 27.57 -13.19
CA THR A 410 -6.22 26.22 -13.76
C THR A 410 -5.53 26.11 -15.12
N THR A 411 -5.45 27.21 -15.87
CA THR A 411 -4.89 27.27 -17.23
C THR A 411 -3.38 27.53 -17.28
N THR A 412 -2.74 27.90 -16.16
CA THR A 412 -1.33 28.34 -16.18
C THR A 412 -0.34 27.19 -16.25
N GLY A 413 -0.70 26.04 -15.66
CA GLY A 413 0.23 24.98 -15.32
C GLY A 413 1.20 25.38 -14.20
N MET A 414 2.16 24.51 -13.94
CA MET A 414 3.18 24.71 -12.93
C MET A 414 4.38 25.46 -13.53
N LYS A 415 4.73 26.60 -12.92
CA LYS A 415 5.90 27.40 -13.31
C LYS A 415 6.87 27.44 -12.14
N ALA A 416 7.74 26.43 -12.09
CA ALA A 416 8.68 26.24 -10.99
C ALA A 416 10.07 25.82 -11.49
N GLY A 417 11.09 25.98 -10.65
CA GLY A 417 12.42 25.43 -10.94
C GLY A 417 12.46 23.92 -10.65
N ARG A 418 13.30 23.17 -11.36
CA ARG A 418 13.38 21.69 -11.34
C ARG A 418 13.14 21.03 -9.98
N SER A 419 13.86 21.42 -8.92
CA SER A 419 13.70 20.79 -7.60
C SER A 419 12.36 21.11 -6.94
N VAL A 420 11.85 22.33 -7.13
CA VAL A 420 10.55 22.77 -6.60
C VAL A 420 9.42 22.11 -7.39
N GLU A 421 9.56 22.09 -8.71
CA GLU A 421 8.63 21.46 -9.65
C GLU A 421 8.40 19.98 -9.31
N ALA A 422 9.48 19.21 -9.09
CA ALA A 422 9.37 17.81 -8.73
C ALA A 422 8.58 17.58 -7.42
N ILE A 423 8.75 18.44 -6.41
CA ILE A 423 8.05 18.34 -5.12
C ILE A 423 6.58 18.70 -5.29
N LEU A 424 6.29 19.85 -5.92
CA LEU A 424 4.91 20.32 -6.12
C LEU A 424 4.11 19.34 -6.98
N HIS A 425 4.74 18.73 -7.99
CA HIS A 425 4.12 17.69 -8.80
C HIS A 425 3.77 16.46 -7.96
N LEU A 426 4.71 15.95 -7.15
CA LEU A 426 4.47 14.83 -6.25
C LEU A 426 3.41 15.13 -5.18
N ALA A 427 3.25 16.40 -4.79
CA ALA A 427 2.18 16.84 -3.91
C ALA A 427 0.80 16.82 -4.56
N GLY A 428 0.73 16.74 -5.89
CA GLY A 428 -0.53 16.84 -6.64
C GLY A 428 -0.95 18.27 -6.96
N LEU A 429 -0.04 19.23 -6.85
CA LEU A 429 -0.29 20.63 -7.23
C LEU A 429 -0.03 20.80 -8.73
N LYS A 430 -1.06 21.22 -9.46
CA LYS A 430 -1.02 21.38 -10.92
C LYS A 430 -0.65 22.81 -11.33
N ASN A 431 -1.10 23.80 -10.55
CA ASN A 431 -1.02 25.22 -10.91
C ASN A 431 -0.41 26.04 -9.77
N VAL A 432 0.91 26.24 -9.83
CA VAL A 432 1.64 27.08 -8.87
C VAL A 432 2.74 27.82 -9.60
N LYS A 433 2.89 29.12 -9.31
CA LYS A 433 4.06 29.90 -9.73
C LYS A 433 5.04 29.93 -8.57
N SER A 434 6.31 29.67 -8.84
CA SER A 434 7.34 29.78 -7.81
C SER A 434 8.55 30.60 -8.25
N LYS A 435 9.20 31.23 -7.27
CA LYS A 435 10.50 31.88 -7.44
C LYS A 435 11.40 31.53 -6.28
N VAL A 436 12.63 31.11 -6.60
CA VAL A 436 13.69 30.90 -5.62
C VAL A 436 14.71 32.03 -5.76
N ILE A 437 15.04 32.69 -4.65
CA ILE A 437 16.00 33.79 -4.58
C ILE A 437 17.11 33.45 -3.56
N GLY A 438 18.35 33.80 -3.89
CA GLY A 438 19.52 33.57 -3.04
C GLY A 438 20.27 32.29 -3.39
N SER A 439 20.53 31.43 -2.40
CA SER A 439 21.26 30.17 -2.60
C SER A 439 20.42 29.16 -3.39
N ARG A 440 20.99 28.60 -4.47
CA ARG A 440 20.35 27.57 -5.30
C ARG A 440 20.75 26.14 -4.92
N ASN A 441 21.21 25.93 -3.69
CA ASN A 441 21.56 24.60 -3.20
C ASN A 441 20.27 23.75 -3.11
N PRO A 442 20.17 22.60 -3.82
CA PRO A 442 18.96 21.81 -3.86
C PRO A 442 18.52 21.37 -2.45
N HIS A 443 19.45 20.99 -1.58
CA HIS A 443 19.13 20.60 -0.19
C HIS A 443 18.42 21.71 0.60
N ASN A 444 18.87 22.96 0.45
CA ASN A 444 18.24 24.09 1.14
C ASN A 444 16.93 24.50 0.46
N THR A 445 16.86 24.34 -0.86
CA THR A 445 15.67 24.65 -1.65
C THR A 445 14.53 23.71 -1.28
N VAL A 446 14.77 22.39 -1.24
CA VAL A 446 13.78 21.38 -0.81
C VAL A 446 13.26 21.72 0.59
N LYS A 447 14.15 21.94 1.56
CA LYS A 447 13.73 22.31 2.93
C LYS A 447 12.94 23.61 3.00
N ALA A 448 13.29 24.61 2.17
CA ALA A 448 12.54 25.85 2.09
C ALA A 448 11.12 25.62 1.50
N VAL A 449 10.98 24.75 0.51
CA VAL A 449 9.69 24.38 -0.09
C VAL A 449 8.81 23.65 0.92
N PHE A 450 9.32 22.62 1.59
CA PHE A 450 8.55 21.91 2.63
C PHE A 450 8.13 22.85 3.76
N LYS A 451 9.01 23.77 4.19
CA LYS A 451 8.64 24.81 5.16
C LYS A 451 7.57 25.76 4.63
N ALA A 452 7.55 26.04 3.32
CA ALA A 452 6.54 26.90 2.71
C ALA A 452 5.19 26.19 2.60
N LEU A 453 5.17 24.92 2.20
CA LEU A 453 3.95 24.13 2.07
C LEU A 453 3.26 23.94 3.43
N ASN A 454 4.04 23.62 4.48
CA ASN A 454 3.50 23.47 5.84
C ASN A 454 3.07 24.80 6.49
N ALA A 455 3.39 25.95 5.89
CA ALA A 455 2.99 27.25 6.38
C ALA A 455 1.72 27.78 5.68
N ILE A 456 1.17 27.03 4.72
CA ILE A 456 -0.09 27.38 4.06
C ILE A 456 -1.22 27.07 5.03
N GLU A 457 -1.95 28.10 5.42
CA GLU A 457 -3.21 28.00 6.16
C GLU A 457 -4.38 27.99 5.16
N THR A 458 -5.28 27.02 5.28
CA THR A 458 -6.51 27.01 4.47
C THR A 458 -7.56 27.97 5.02
N PRO A 459 -8.59 28.34 4.23
CA PRO A 459 -9.70 29.13 4.72
C PRO A 459 -10.39 28.52 5.96
N ARG A 460 -10.31 27.19 6.14
CA ARG A 460 -10.80 26.47 7.32
C ARG A 460 -9.98 26.81 8.56
N ASP A 461 -8.66 26.68 8.50
CA ASP A 461 -7.75 27.05 9.60
C ASP A 461 -7.92 28.52 10.01
N VAL A 462 -8.11 29.41 9.03
CA VAL A 462 -8.34 30.84 9.27
C VAL A 462 -9.70 31.07 9.93
N GLN A 463 -10.73 30.33 9.52
CA GLN A 463 -12.06 30.41 10.13
C GLN A 463 -12.02 29.98 11.60
N GLU A 464 -11.28 28.93 11.95
CA GLU A 464 -11.11 28.48 13.33
C GLU A 464 -10.37 29.52 14.18
N LYS A 465 -9.29 30.11 13.65
CA LYS A 465 -8.51 31.13 14.38
C LYS A 465 -9.28 32.42 14.66
N PHE A 466 -10.13 32.88 13.73
CA PHE A 466 -10.78 34.19 13.83
C PHE A 466 -12.30 34.13 14.06
N GLY A 467 -12.93 32.97 13.96
CA GLY A 467 -14.37 32.77 14.12
C GLY A 467 -15.23 33.43 13.02
N ARG A 468 -14.64 33.74 11.85
CA ARG A 468 -15.34 34.40 10.74
C ARG A 468 -15.39 33.49 9.53
N THR A 469 -16.56 33.36 8.91
CA THR A 469 -16.71 32.62 7.65
C THR A 469 -15.95 33.36 6.54
N VAL A 470 -14.93 32.71 5.99
CA VAL A 470 -14.18 33.23 4.84
C VAL A 470 -14.94 32.82 3.57
N VAL A 471 -15.65 33.78 2.97
CA VAL A 471 -16.29 33.57 1.66
C VAL A 471 -15.30 33.97 0.57
N GLU A 472 -15.06 33.07 -0.38
CA GLU A 472 -14.21 33.37 -1.52
C GLU A 472 -14.85 34.45 -2.38
N LYS A 473 -14.06 35.46 -2.76
CA LYS A 473 -14.57 36.68 -3.41
C LYS A 473 -15.36 36.41 -4.70
N TYR A 474 -15.13 35.29 -5.38
CA TYR A 474 -15.84 34.94 -6.62
C TYR A 474 -17.19 34.24 -6.39
N LEU A 475 -17.51 33.87 -5.13
CA LEU A 475 -18.83 33.39 -4.72
C LEU A 475 -19.77 34.53 -4.31
N LEU A 476 -19.24 35.75 -4.16
CA LEU A 476 -19.97 37.03 -4.03
C LEU A 476 -20.14 37.67 -5.40
#